data_AF-A0A429SUM1-F1
#
_entry.id   AF-A0A429SUM1-F1
#
_cell.length_a   1.000
_cell.length_b   1.000
_cell.length_c   1.000
_cell.angle_alpha   90.00
_cell.angle_beta   90.00
_cell.angle_gamma   90.00
#
_symmetry.space_group_name_H-M   'P 1'
#
loop_
_entity.id
_entity.type
_entity.pdbx_description
1 polymer ?
#
loop_
_entity_poly.entity_id
_entity_poly.type
_entity_poly.pdbx_seq_one_letter_code
_entity_poly.pdbx_strand_id
1 'polypeptide(L)'
;MAKFHVEPGLEEKLAALIAPKIYEIAREVERQAKVFAPPTKKWVTVADDKVRPTHIAAHGQEVPANLRFKINSMQWDRDHRGVGPLTYMKAPRDESSRAVANLKNCRCHARTIPDGISRHINTRPPVVTGSTVTVKVVAVGEWVIPAEIGTVYPGNLEAKGAYYMARAAAAVAARH
;
A
#
# COMPACT_ATOMS: atom_id res chain seq x y z
N MET A 1 -1.47 12.32 -59.92
CA MET A 1 -1.55 12.55 -58.45
C MET A 1 -1.78 11.20 -57.80
N ALA A 2 -0.84 10.71 -56.97
CA ALA A 2 -1.02 9.44 -56.28
C ALA A 2 -1.99 9.64 -55.09
N LYS A 3 -3.07 8.87 -55.04
CA LYS A 3 -3.98 8.82 -53.89
C LYS A 3 -3.46 7.78 -52.90
N PHE A 4 -3.12 8.22 -51.69
CA PHE A 4 -2.80 7.31 -50.59
C PHE A 4 -4.06 6.54 -50.20
N HIS A 5 -3.99 5.22 -50.27
CA HIS A 5 -5.02 4.33 -49.78
C HIS A 5 -4.47 3.66 -48.53
N VAL A 6 -5.09 3.92 -47.39
CA VAL A 6 -4.74 3.29 -46.11
C VAL A 6 -4.98 1.78 -46.25
N GLU A 7 -3.95 0.97 -45.98
CA GLU A 7 -4.12 -0.47 -45.92
C GLU A 7 -5.08 -0.81 -44.77
N PRO A 8 -6.14 -1.62 -44.99
CA PRO A 8 -7.00 -2.08 -43.90
C PRO A 8 -6.16 -2.71 -42.77
N GLY A 9 -6.36 -2.25 -41.54
CA GLY A 9 -5.60 -2.71 -40.38
C GLY A 9 -4.26 -1.99 -40.16
N LEU A 10 -3.97 -0.91 -40.88
CA LEU A 10 -2.79 -0.07 -40.64
C LEU A 10 -2.72 0.40 -39.17
N GLU A 11 -3.86 0.74 -38.57
CA GLU A 11 -3.95 1.21 -37.19
C GLU A 11 -3.56 0.11 -36.19
N GLU A 12 -3.96 -1.13 -36.45
CA GLU A 12 -3.59 -2.28 -35.61
C GLU A 12 -2.11 -2.61 -35.75
N LYS A 13 -1.57 -2.56 -36.98
CA LYS A 13 -0.12 -2.71 -37.22
C LYS A 13 0.67 -1.60 -36.52
N LEU A 14 0.18 -0.36 -36.56
CA LEU A 14 0.79 0.77 -35.86
C LEU A 14 0.71 0.60 -34.34
N ALA A 15 -0.45 0.17 -33.82
CA ALA A 15 -0.64 -0.11 -32.40
C ALA A 15 0.33 -1.21 -31.91
N ALA A 16 0.47 -2.30 -32.67
CA ALA A 16 1.45 -3.34 -32.40
C ALA A 16 2.90 -2.83 -32.43
N LEU A 17 3.22 -1.92 -33.35
CA LEU A 17 4.54 -1.32 -33.47
C LEU A 17 4.89 -0.40 -32.29
N ILE A 18 3.92 0.37 -31.77
CA ILE A 18 4.15 1.24 -30.61
C ILE A 18 4.04 0.51 -29.25
N ALA A 19 3.44 -0.68 -29.22
CA ALA A 19 3.18 -1.42 -27.99
C ALA A 19 4.40 -1.63 -27.07
N PRO A 20 5.61 -1.97 -27.60
CA PRO A 20 6.82 -2.04 -26.79
C PRO A 20 7.15 -0.70 -26.09
N LYS A 21 6.94 0.43 -26.78
CA LYS A 21 7.25 1.74 -26.21
C LYS A 21 6.29 2.13 -25.09
N ILE A 22 5.01 1.84 -25.25
CA ILE A 22 4.01 2.04 -24.19
C ILE A 22 4.33 1.14 -22.98
N TYR A 23 4.80 -0.09 -23.22
CA TYR A 23 5.23 -0.99 -22.15
C TYR A 23 6.44 -0.45 -21.37
N GLU A 24 7.41 0.18 -22.03
CA GLU A 24 8.54 0.85 -21.36
C GLU A 24 8.09 2.00 -20.45
N ILE A 25 7.14 2.82 -20.92
CA ILE A 25 6.55 3.92 -20.12
C ILE A 25 5.87 3.35 -18.88
N ALA A 26 5.07 2.28 -19.04
CA ALA A 26 4.43 1.62 -17.91
C ALA A 26 5.45 1.01 -16.92
N ARG A 27 6.56 0.45 -17.41
CA ARG A 27 7.66 -0.03 -16.57
C ARG A 27 8.36 1.11 -15.82
N GLU A 28 8.40 2.31 -16.40
CA GLU A 28 8.86 3.52 -15.68
C GLU A 28 7.90 3.89 -14.55
N VAL A 29 6.58 3.85 -14.81
CA VAL A 29 5.56 4.07 -13.77
C VAL A 29 5.70 3.04 -12.66
N GLU A 30 5.90 1.76 -12.97
CA GLU A 30 6.17 0.72 -11.96
C GLU A 30 7.39 1.05 -11.10
N ARG A 31 8.52 1.42 -11.71
CA ARG A 31 9.74 1.79 -10.97
C ARG A 31 9.50 2.98 -10.05
N GLN A 32 8.83 4.03 -10.54
CA GLN A 32 8.48 5.20 -9.71
C GLN A 32 7.50 4.84 -8.59
N ALA A 33 6.49 4.03 -8.88
CA ALA A 33 5.53 3.56 -7.88
C ALA A 33 6.20 2.76 -6.78
N LYS A 34 7.19 1.92 -7.11
CA LYS A 34 8.00 1.18 -6.14
C LYS A 34 8.83 2.07 -5.22
N VAL A 35 9.30 3.21 -5.71
CA VAL A 35 10.04 4.21 -4.91
C VAL A 35 9.11 4.96 -3.94
N PHE A 36 7.90 5.31 -4.41
CA PHE A 36 6.93 6.03 -3.57
C PHE A 36 6.13 5.13 -2.63
N ALA A 37 6.08 3.83 -2.91
CA ALA A 37 5.35 2.87 -2.11
C ALA A 37 5.88 2.85 -0.67
N PRO A 38 5.00 2.88 0.34
CA PRO A 38 5.44 2.84 1.71
C PRO A 38 6.08 1.49 2.04
N PRO A 39 7.11 1.46 2.90
CA PRO A 39 7.55 0.21 3.50
C PRO A 39 6.43 -0.36 4.38
N THR A 40 6.53 -1.63 4.74
CA THR A 40 5.66 -2.21 5.78
C THR A 40 6.41 -2.20 7.11
N LYS A 41 5.65 -2.42 8.18
CA LYS A 41 6.17 -2.58 9.54
C LYS A 41 5.53 -3.82 10.14
N LYS A 42 6.34 -4.60 10.83
CA LYS A 42 5.95 -5.83 11.49
C LYS A 42 6.00 -5.66 12.99
N TRP A 43 4.94 -6.05 13.68
CA TRP A 43 4.89 -6.05 15.13
C TRP A 43 5.73 -7.21 15.67
N VAL A 44 6.77 -6.88 16.44
CA VAL A 44 7.66 -7.87 17.05
C VAL A 44 7.51 -7.79 18.55
N THR A 45 7.28 -8.95 19.14
CA THR A 45 7.04 -9.15 20.56
C THR A 45 8.21 -9.92 21.12
N VAL A 46 8.76 -9.48 22.25
CA VAL A 46 9.79 -10.22 22.97
C VAL A 46 9.13 -11.45 23.60
N ALA A 47 9.74 -12.62 23.45
CA ALA A 47 9.26 -13.85 24.08
C ALA A 47 9.61 -13.85 25.57
N ASP A 48 8.79 -13.14 26.36
CA ASP A 48 8.94 -12.95 27.79
C ASP A 48 7.56 -13.04 28.46
N ASP A 49 7.52 -13.55 29.70
CA ASP A 49 6.28 -13.79 30.45
C ASP A 49 5.55 -12.49 30.85
N LYS A 50 6.26 -11.35 30.82
CA LYS A 50 5.70 -10.03 31.14
C LYS A 50 4.94 -9.38 29.98
N VAL A 51 4.96 -9.99 28.79
CA VAL A 51 4.22 -9.45 27.65
C VAL A 51 2.74 -9.75 27.79
N ARG A 52 1.92 -8.73 27.57
CA ARG A 52 0.46 -8.85 27.59
C ARG A 52 -0.06 -9.77 26.47
N PRO A 53 -1.10 -10.58 26.73
CA PRO A 53 -1.74 -11.41 25.70
C PRO A 53 -2.19 -10.66 24.45
N THR A 54 -2.66 -9.40 24.61
CA THR A 54 -3.07 -8.55 23.48
C THR A 54 -1.91 -8.28 22.52
N HIS A 55 -0.69 -8.11 23.04
CA HIS A 55 0.52 -7.85 22.25
C HIS A 55 1.11 -9.12 21.66
N ILE A 56 0.92 -10.26 22.33
CA ILE A 56 1.25 -11.58 21.77
C ILE A 56 0.36 -11.86 20.57
N ALA A 57 -0.93 -11.57 20.65
CA ALA A 57 -1.87 -11.73 19.53
C ALA A 57 -1.55 -10.81 18.33
N ALA A 58 -0.96 -9.64 18.60
CA ALA A 58 -0.49 -8.74 17.54
C ALA A 58 0.85 -9.19 16.92
N HIS A 59 1.56 -10.16 17.53
CA HIS A 59 2.84 -10.61 17.05
C HIS A 59 2.77 -11.09 15.59
N GLY A 60 3.72 -10.62 14.79
CA GLY A 60 3.82 -11.01 13.40
C GLY A 60 2.90 -10.25 12.46
N GLN A 61 1.96 -9.44 12.97
CA GLN A 61 1.14 -8.57 12.14
C GLN A 61 2.05 -7.65 11.32
N GLU A 62 1.86 -7.65 10.00
CA GLU A 62 2.56 -6.76 9.07
C GLU A 62 1.54 -5.82 8.41
N VAL A 63 1.79 -4.51 8.52
CA VAL A 63 0.94 -3.48 7.91
C VAL A 63 1.83 -2.42 7.24
N PRO A 64 1.35 -1.70 6.21
CA PRO A 64 2.04 -0.53 5.66
C PRO A 64 2.40 0.49 6.75
N ALA A 65 3.51 1.19 6.58
CA ALA A 65 4.05 2.11 7.59
C ALA A 65 3.08 3.27 7.90
N ASN A 66 2.31 3.73 6.91
CA ASN A 66 1.30 4.78 7.07
C ASN A 66 0.02 4.28 7.77
N LEU A 67 -0.21 2.96 7.84
CA LEU A 67 -1.37 2.36 8.49
C LEU A 67 -1.10 2.00 9.96
N ARG A 68 -2.14 1.59 10.67
CA ARG A 68 -2.07 1.21 12.09
C ARG A 68 -2.21 -0.30 12.26
N PHE A 69 -1.48 -0.85 13.23
CA PHE A 69 -1.68 -2.21 13.75
C PHE A 69 -3.06 -2.32 14.39
N LYS A 70 -3.60 -3.54 14.42
CA LYS A 70 -4.91 -3.86 14.99
C LYS A 70 -4.72 -4.77 16.19
N ILE A 71 -5.12 -4.31 17.37
CA ILE A 71 -4.88 -5.02 18.64
C ILE A 71 -6.19 -5.11 19.41
N ASN A 72 -6.36 -6.20 20.15
CA ASN A 72 -7.46 -6.30 21.10
C ASN A 72 -7.34 -5.19 22.16
N SER A 73 -8.44 -4.47 22.37
CA SER A 73 -8.52 -3.47 23.44
C SER A 73 -8.51 -4.19 24.79
N MET A 74 -7.82 -3.60 25.76
CA MET A 74 -7.89 -4.09 27.14
C MET A 74 -9.26 -3.78 27.74
N GLN A 75 -9.75 -4.64 28.63
CA GLN A 75 -11.03 -4.44 29.33
C GLN A 75 -11.09 -3.06 30.02
N TRP A 76 -10.00 -2.67 30.71
CA TRP A 76 -9.92 -1.37 31.36
C TRP A 76 -10.12 -0.20 30.38
N ASP A 77 -9.49 -0.23 29.21
CA ASP A 77 -9.66 0.83 28.21
C ASP A 77 -11.10 0.85 27.69
N ARG A 78 -11.74 -0.31 27.50
CA ARG A 78 -13.15 -0.38 27.09
C ARG A 78 -14.06 0.28 28.12
N ASP A 79 -13.89 -0.09 29.38
CA ASP A 79 -14.76 0.35 30.48
C ASP A 79 -14.58 1.83 30.85
N HIS A 80 -13.36 2.37 30.69
CA HIS A 80 -13.03 3.72 31.19
C HIS A 80 -12.75 4.75 30.09
N ARG A 81 -12.51 4.31 28.84
CA ARG A 81 -12.13 5.21 27.74
C ARG A 81 -13.08 5.13 26.54
N GLY A 82 -14.06 4.24 26.59
CA GLY A 82 -15.03 4.03 25.52
C GLY A 82 -14.39 3.55 24.21
N VAL A 83 -13.25 2.86 24.28
CA VAL A 83 -12.69 2.22 23.09
C VAL A 83 -13.49 0.97 22.75
N GLY A 84 -13.62 0.66 21.46
CA GLY A 84 -14.28 -0.56 20.99
C GLY A 84 -13.50 -1.83 21.33
N PRO A 85 -13.91 -3.01 20.81
CA PRO A 85 -13.20 -4.27 21.04
C PRO A 85 -11.76 -4.29 20.50
N LEU A 86 -11.48 -3.42 19.53
CA LEU A 86 -10.17 -3.28 18.88
C LEU A 86 -9.65 -1.86 19.04
N THR A 87 -8.33 -1.73 19.16
CA THR A 87 -7.58 -0.48 19.15
C THR A 87 -6.57 -0.50 18.01
N TYR A 88 -6.33 0.69 17.44
CA TYR A 88 -5.46 0.89 16.29
C TYR A 88 -4.22 1.71 16.66
N MET A 89 -3.04 1.08 16.57
CA MET A 89 -1.77 1.65 17.05
C MET A 89 -0.78 1.86 15.90
N LYS A 90 -0.14 3.02 15.82
CA LYS A 90 0.95 3.28 14.87
C LYS A 90 2.18 2.41 15.14
N ALA A 91 2.44 2.11 16.41
CA ALA A 91 3.57 1.33 16.92
C ALA A 91 3.24 0.83 18.34
N PRO A 92 4.03 -0.08 18.93
CA PRO A 92 3.69 -0.65 20.23
C PRO A 92 3.58 0.28 21.43
N ARG A 93 4.15 1.48 21.35
CA ARG A 93 4.03 2.52 22.37
C ARG A 93 3.35 3.77 21.80
N ASP A 94 2.36 3.57 20.94
CA ASP A 94 1.61 4.67 20.31
C ASP A 94 0.61 5.31 21.29
N GLU A 95 1.03 6.45 21.85
CA GLU A 95 0.22 7.29 22.73
C GLU A 95 -1.02 7.88 22.04
N SER A 96 -1.03 7.93 20.69
CA SER A 96 -2.20 8.44 19.95
C SER A 96 -3.37 7.47 19.89
N SER A 97 -3.20 6.21 20.32
CA SER A 97 -4.20 5.16 20.13
C SER A 97 -5.33 5.12 21.17
N ARG A 98 -5.31 6.01 22.18
CA ARG A 98 -6.20 6.03 23.37
C ARG A 98 -6.14 4.78 24.26
N ALA A 99 -5.57 3.65 23.82
CA ALA A 99 -5.39 2.43 24.61
C ALA A 99 -4.16 2.52 25.53
N VAL A 100 -4.30 3.28 26.61
CA VAL A 100 -3.21 3.52 27.56
C VAL A 100 -2.83 2.25 28.31
N ALA A 101 -3.77 1.34 28.56
CA ALA A 101 -3.45 0.08 29.23
C ALA A 101 -2.51 -0.81 28.41
N ASN A 102 -2.59 -0.76 27.07
CA ASN A 102 -1.66 -1.45 26.18
C ASN A 102 -0.23 -0.88 26.23
N LEU A 103 -0.06 0.39 26.60
CA LEU A 103 1.27 1.01 26.70
C LEU A 103 2.07 0.49 27.92
N LYS A 104 1.36 0.15 29.01
CA LYS A 104 1.98 -0.24 30.29
C LYS A 104 2.77 -1.55 30.16
N ASN A 105 4.06 -1.50 30.49
CA ASN A 105 5.02 -2.62 30.38
C ASN A 105 5.15 -3.17 28.96
N CYS A 106 4.88 -2.37 27.92
CA CYS A 106 5.06 -2.80 26.54
C CYS A 106 6.54 -3.07 26.25
N ARG A 107 6.87 -4.34 25.93
CA ARG A 107 8.22 -4.79 25.51
C ARG A 107 8.33 -5.05 24.01
N CYS A 108 7.34 -4.65 23.22
CA CYS A 108 7.29 -4.88 21.79
C CYS A 108 7.96 -3.73 21.01
N HIS A 109 8.38 -4.01 19.77
CA HIS A 109 8.87 -3.01 18.83
C HIS A 109 8.27 -3.23 17.43
N ALA A 110 8.31 -2.20 16.59
CA ALA A 110 7.94 -2.32 15.18
C ALA A 110 9.21 -2.42 14.34
N ARG A 111 9.33 -3.49 13.55
CA ARG A 111 10.45 -3.67 12.61
C ARG A 111 10.01 -3.25 11.22
N THR A 112 10.73 -2.32 10.61
CA THR A 112 10.49 -1.89 9.23
C THR A 112 10.93 -2.96 8.23
N ILE A 113 10.16 -3.15 7.17
CA ILE A 113 10.42 -4.04 6.03
C ILE A 113 10.43 -3.15 4.77
N PRO A 114 11.64 -2.82 4.23
CA PRO A 114 11.80 -1.78 3.21
C PRO A 114 11.01 -2.01 1.91
N ASP A 115 10.93 -3.25 1.45
CA ASP A 115 10.26 -3.68 0.22
C ASP A 115 8.73 -3.76 0.34
N GLY A 116 8.19 -3.63 1.56
CA GLY A 116 6.78 -3.55 1.93
C GLY A 116 5.73 -3.69 0.83
N ILE A 117 5.10 -2.57 0.43
CA ILE A 117 4.11 -2.57 -0.65
C ILE A 117 4.77 -2.70 -2.03
N SER A 118 6.02 -2.25 -2.18
CA SER A 118 6.68 -2.18 -3.49
C SER A 118 6.84 -3.55 -4.16
N ARG A 119 7.06 -4.62 -3.39
CA ARG A 119 7.13 -6.01 -3.90
C ARG A 119 5.84 -6.50 -4.58
N HIS A 120 4.70 -5.84 -4.31
CA HIS A 120 3.40 -6.22 -4.86
C HIS A 120 3.03 -5.48 -6.16
N ILE A 121 3.88 -4.54 -6.61
CA ILE A 121 3.63 -3.70 -7.78
C ILE A 121 4.29 -4.32 -9.01
N ASN A 122 3.52 -4.54 -10.06
CA ASN A 122 3.98 -5.17 -11.30
C ASN A 122 3.29 -4.58 -12.53
N THR A 123 4.03 -4.45 -13.63
CA THR A 123 3.46 -4.14 -14.95
C THR A 123 3.00 -5.42 -15.63
N ARG A 124 1.82 -5.40 -16.27
CA ARG A 124 1.30 -6.48 -17.10
C ARG A 124 1.73 -6.27 -18.56
N PRO A 125 1.86 -7.35 -19.36
CA PRO A 125 2.15 -7.23 -20.79
C PRO A 125 1.15 -6.31 -21.52
N PRO A 126 1.57 -5.62 -22.59
CA PRO A 126 0.66 -4.82 -23.41
C PRO A 126 -0.41 -5.71 -24.06
N VAL A 127 -1.63 -5.18 -24.12
CA VAL A 127 -2.75 -5.77 -24.87
C VAL A 127 -3.12 -4.79 -25.97
N VAL A 128 -3.04 -5.25 -27.22
CA VAL A 128 -3.50 -4.50 -28.39
C VAL A 128 -4.92 -4.93 -28.71
N THR A 129 -5.81 -3.96 -28.92
CA THR A 129 -7.21 -4.20 -29.30
C THR A 129 -7.60 -3.18 -30.34
N GLY A 130 -7.65 -3.61 -31.61
CA GLY A 130 -7.80 -2.72 -32.76
C GLY A 130 -6.68 -1.67 -32.78
N SER A 131 -7.06 -0.39 -32.74
CA SER A 131 -6.12 0.75 -32.73
C SER A 131 -5.60 1.12 -31.33
N THR A 132 -6.00 0.40 -30.28
CA THR A 132 -5.69 0.77 -28.88
C THR A 132 -4.64 -0.15 -28.28
N VAL A 133 -3.62 0.43 -27.64
CA VAL A 133 -2.68 -0.30 -26.78
C VAL A 133 -3.00 0.00 -25.33
N THR A 134 -3.25 -1.05 -24.54
CA THR A 134 -3.45 -0.95 -23.09
C THR A 134 -2.32 -1.63 -22.35
N VAL A 135 -1.71 -0.93 -21.39
CA VAL A 135 -0.76 -1.50 -20.45
C VAL A 135 -1.23 -1.20 -19.03
N LYS A 136 -1.13 -2.17 -18.12
CA LYS A 136 -1.61 -2.03 -16.74
C LYS A 136 -0.45 -2.13 -15.76
N VAL A 137 -0.31 -1.15 -14.88
CA VAL A 137 0.52 -1.25 -13.68
C VAL A 137 -0.41 -1.56 -12.52
N VAL A 138 -0.18 -2.68 -11.84
CA VAL A 138 -1.07 -3.17 -10.78
C VAL A 138 -0.32 -3.41 -9.49
N ALA A 139 -0.95 -3.06 -8.37
CA ALA A 139 -0.53 -3.46 -7.05
C ALA A 139 -1.55 -4.46 -6.50
N VAL A 140 -1.13 -5.63 -6.01
CA VAL A 140 -2.04 -6.67 -5.51
C VAL A 140 -1.64 -7.13 -4.11
N GLY A 141 -2.54 -6.97 -3.14
CA GLY A 141 -2.34 -7.38 -1.76
C GLY A 141 -3.41 -6.78 -0.85
N GLU A 142 -3.56 -7.35 0.35
CA GLU A 142 -4.60 -6.96 1.34
C GLU A 142 -4.60 -5.46 1.63
N TRP A 143 -3.41 -4.86 1.81
CA TRP A 143 -3.27 -3.49 2.29
C TRP A 143 -3.01 -2.45 1.18
N VAL A 144 -3.09 -2.85 -0.09
CA VAL A 144 -2.78 -1.98 -1.23
C VAL A 144 -3.68 -0.74 -1.27
N ILE A 145 -5.01 -0.93 -1.20
CA ILE A 145 -5.95 0.19 -1.29
C ILE A 145 -5.81 1.13 -0.09
N PRO A 146 -5.87 0.65 1.17
CA PRO A 146 -5.72 1.54 2.31
C PRO A 146 -4.35 2.22 2.36
N ALA A 147 -3.28 1.59 1.86
CA ALA A 147 -1.97 2.22 1.75
C ALA A 147 -1.95 3.38 0.74
N GLU A 148 -2.61 3.21 -0.41
CA GLU A 148 -2.69 4.22 -1.47
C GLU A 148 -3.51 5.43 -1.03
N ILE A 149 -4.77 5.23 -0.64
CA ILE A 149 -5.72 6.32 -0.42
C ILE A 149 -5.92 6.71 1.05
N GLY A 150 -5.38 5.93 1.97
CA GLY A 150 -5.56 6.12 3.41
C GLY A 150 -6.80 5.43 3.96
N THR A 151 -7.02 5.60 5.26
CA THR A 151 -8.20 5.05 5.94
C THR A 151 -8.49 5.83 7.22
N VAL A 152 -9.72 5.73 7.71
CA VAL A 152 -10.14 6.30 8.98
C VAL A 152 -10.55 5.16 9.89
N TYR A 153 -9.88 5.05 11.03
CA TYR A 153 -10.18 4.06 12.06
C TYR A 153 -11.18 4.63 13.08
N PRO A 154 -11.87 3.76 13.85
CA PRO A 154 -12.73 4.19 14.96
C PRO A 154 -12.09 5.23 15.86
N GLY A 155 -12.88 6.20 16.31
CA GLY A 155 -12.40 7.35 17.09
C GLY A 155 -11.75 8.44 16.25
N ASN A 156 -12.09 8.52 14.95
CA ASN A 156 -11.56 9.49 13.99
C ASN A 156 -10.02 9.48 13.88
N LEU A 157 -9.43 8.29 14.03
CA LEU A 157 -7.99 8.11 13.90
C LEU A 157 -7.65 7.98 12.41
N GLU A 158 -7.12 9.03 11.82
CA GLU A 158 -6.79 9.04 10.39
C GLU A 158 -5.41 8.43 10.11
N ALA A 159 -5.33 7.69 9.01
CA ALA A 159 -4.09 7.30 8.35
C ALA A 159 -4.08 7.87 6.94
N LYS A 160 -3.12 8.79 6.68
CA LYS A 160 -2.99 9.45 5.38
C LYS A 160 -2.54 8.46 4.31
N GLY A 161 -3.15 8.57 3.13
CA GLY A 161 -2.73 7.83 1.93
C GLY A 161 -1.32 8.22 1.49
N ALA A 162 -0.58 7.25 0.97
CA ALA A 162 0.74 7.49 0.38
C ALA A 162 0.66 7.98 -1.08
N TYR A 163 -0.48 7.70 -1.75
CA TYR A 163 -0.75 8.04 -3.14
C TYR A 163 0.38 7.63 -4.10
N TYR A 164 0.97 6.46 -3.89
CA TYR A 164 2.20 6.06 -4.57
C TYR A 164 1.95 5.72 -6.04
N MET A 165 0.78 5.18 -6.40
CA MET A 165 0.42 4.94 -7.80
C MET A 165 0.10 6.27 -8.51
N ALA A 166 -0.75 7.11 -7.91
CA ALA A 166 -1.14 8.39 -8.49
C ALA A 166 0.06 9.32 -8.69
N ARG A 167 0.95 9.42 -7.69
CA ARG A 167 2.18 10.22 -7.77
C ARG A 167 3.16 9.67 -8.81
N ALA A 168 3.27 8.35 -8.93
CA ALA A 168 4.12 7.74 -9.95
C ALA A 168 3.62 8.03 -11.36
N ALA A 169 2.31 7.90 -11.60
CA ALA A 169 1.70 8.23 -12.88
C ALA A 169 1.93 9.70 -13.23
N ALA A 170 1.67 10.63 -12.30
CA ALA A 170 1.90 12.05 -12.51
C ALA A 170 3.39 12.39 -12.76
N ALA A 171 4.30 11.77 -12.03
CA ALA A 171 5.74 11.99 -12.18
C ALA A 171 6.28 11.52 -13.53
N VAL A 172 5.76 10.40 -14.07
CA VAL A 172 6.13 9.92 -15.40
C VAL A 172 5.44 10.74 -16.48
N ALA A 173 4.15 11.07 -16.32
CA ALA A 173 3.42 11.91 -17.26
C ALA A 173 4.05 13.30 -17.44
N ALA A 174 4.71 13.86 -16.43
CA ALA A 174 5.41 15.14 -16.55
C ALA A 174 6.71 15.08 -17.40
N ARG A 175 7.17 13.89 -17.82
CA ARG A 175 8.41 13.69 -18.61
C ARG A 175 8.16 13.39 -20.08
N HIS A 176 6.94 13.01 -20.44
CA HIS A 176 6.52 12.60 -21.79
C HIS A 176 5.45 13.56 -22.30
#